data_AF-A0A0S7Y5V3-F1
#
_entry.id   AF-A0A0S7Y5V3-F1
#
_cell.length_a   1.000
_cell.length_b   1.000
_cell.length_c   1.000
_cell.angle_alpha   90.00
_cell.angle_beta   90.00
_cell.angle_gamma   90.00
#
_symmetry.space_group_name_H-M   'P 1'
#
loop_
_entity.id
_entity.type
_entity.pdbx_description
1 polymer ?
#
loop_
_entity_poly.entity_id
_entity_poly.type
_entity_poly.pdbx_seq_one_letter_code
_entity_poly.pdbx_strand_id
1 'polypeptide(L)'
;MDDGRILWTRSEYLDKGADFGHTLWAIRPDGTHPELVFGNNTRNCYANGREVPDTGEICCTLISHGGDLNGPIALIDLGKGRFNPEAITNITPDVQPHYHMSWARSECFRDPVPVSRDYVLCSHAPRDRFGLYVIDRFGNREVLHLDPAIGSMCPTPLCAVAPAAAVGAVELENGPADEGRFTVADVYRGLEPAVRRGAVKYIRVCQEVRADLARLPNGEYRSDHEPFQDF
;
A
#
# COMPACT_ATOMS: atom_id res chain seq x y z
N MET A 1 -0.96 10.74 -7.91
CA MET A 1 -1.60 11.64 -6.95
C MET A 1 -1.77 12.99 -7.63
N ASP A 2 -2.76 13.77 -7.22
CA ASP A 2 -3.06 15.08 -7.82
C ASP A 2 -1.88 16.06 -7.66
N ASP A 3 -1.08 15.86 -6.62
CA ASP A 3 0.16 16.60 -6.37
C ASP A 3 1.38 16.12 -7.17
N GLY A 4 1.21 15.17 -8.09
CA GLY A 4 2.27 14.66 -8.95
C GLY A 4 3.11 13.52 -8.39
N ARG A 5 2.87 13.10 -7.14
CA ARG A 5 3.53 11.91 -6.57
C ARG A 5 2.91 10.62 -7.10
N ILE A 6 3.70 9.56 -7.09
CA ILE A 6 3.26 8.19 -7.36
C ILE A 6 2.84 7.56 -6.04
N LEU A 7 1.59 7.10 -5.95
CA LEU A 7 1.07 6.32 -4.81
C LEU A 7 1.24 4.83 -5.13
N TRP A 8 1.79 4.05 -4.21
CA TRP A 8 1.89 2.59 -4.35
C TRP A 8 1.81 1.87 -3.00
N THR A 9 1.58 0.57 -3.08
CA THR A 9 1.68 -0.34 -1.93
C THR A 9 3.12 -0.81 -1.78
N ARG A 10 3.72 -0.55 -0.61
CA ARG A 10 5.05 -1.04 -0.25
C ARG A 10 4.92 -2.13 0.82
N SER A 11 5.59 -3.25 0.61
CA SER A 11 5.82 -4.26 1.64
C SER A 11 6.98 -3.82 2.54
N GLU A 12 6.71 -3.70 3.84
CA GLU A 12 7.70 -3.36 4.85
C GLU A 12 7.91 -4.55 5.79
N TYR A 13 9.14 -5.10 5.78
CA TYR A 13 9.53 -6.28 6.54
C TYR A 13 10.69 -6.02 7.51
N LEU A 14 11.20 -4.78 7.56
CA LEU A 14 12.25 -4.42 8.48
C LEU A 14 11.66 -4.10 9.86
N ASP A 15 12.23 -4.75 10.89
CA ASP A 15 11.94 -4.52 12.31
C ASP A 15 10.47 -4.72 12.74
N LYS A 16 9.65 -5.40 11.93
CA LYS A 16 8.23 -5.71 12.21
C LYS A 16 7.82 -7.07 11.65
N GLY A 17 6.79 -7.66 12.26
CA GLY A 17 6.16 -8.87 11.72
C GLY A 17 5.54 -8.61 10.35
N ALA A 18 5.77 -9.52 9.40
CA ALA A 18 5.40 -9.36 8.00
C ALA A 18 3.89 -9.23 7.74
N ASP A 19 3.08 -9.72 8.67
CA ASP A 19 1.62 -9.87 8.54
C ASP A 19 0.83 -8.58 8.29
N PHE A 20 1.41 -7.41 8.60
CA PHE A 20 0.79 -6.10 8.49
C PHE A 20 1.64 -5.09 7.70
N GLY A 21 2.54 -5.61 6.86
CA GLY A 21 3.60 -4.84 6.21
C GLY A 21 3.20 -4.11 4.91
N HIS A 22 2.03 -4.40 4.31
CA HIS A 22 1.64 -3.77 3.03
C HIS A 22 0.94 -2.43 3.27
N THR A 23 1.69 -1.34 3.09
CA THR A 23 1.29 0.02 3.46
C THR A 23 1.27 0.95 2.27
N LEU A 24 0.56 2.08 2.37
CA LEU A 24 0.47 3.06 1.28
C LEU A 24 1.59 4.09 1.38
N TRP A 25 2.34 4.25 0.31
CA TRP A 25 3.47 5.16 0.20
C TRP A 25 3.36 6.07 -1.02
N ALA A 26 3.97 7.25 -0.92
CA ALA A 26 4.10 8.21 -2.01
C ALA A 26 5.56 8.58 -2.25
N ILE A 27 5.91 8.85 -3.51
CA ILE A 27 7.28 9.14 -3.97
C ILE A 27 7.19 10.07 -5.16
N ARG A 28 8.23 10.86 -5.35
CA ARG A 28 8.34 11.67 -6.57
C ARG A 28 8.65 10.77 -7.77
N PRO A 29 8.25 11.17 -8.99
CA PRO A 29 8.55 10.40 -10.20
C PRO A 29 10.05 10.16 -10.44
N ASP A 30 10.94 11.00 -9.89
CA ASP A 30 12.39 10.85 -9.96
C ASP A 30 12.98 9.87 -8.92
N GLY A 31 12.12 9.23 -8.11
CA GLY A 31 12.53 8.28 -7.07
C GLY A 31 12.97 8.93 -5.76
N THR A 32 12.86 10.26 -5.62
CA THR A 32 13.22 10.97 -4.39
C THR A 32 12.03 11.14 -3.44
N HIS A 33 12.33 11.41 -2.16
CA HIS A 33 11.36 11.68 -1.10
C HIS A 33 10.24 10.62 -0.96
N PRO A 34 10.58 9.33 -0.74
CA PRO A 34 9.58 8.35 -0.35
C PRO A 34 8.99 8.72 1.03
N GLU A 35 7.67 8.70 1.15
CA GLU A 35 6.94 9.01 2.38
C GLU A 35 5.81 8.00 2.60
N LEU A 36 5.62 7.59 3.86
CA LEU A 36 4.44 6.86 4.29
C LEU A 36 3.19 7.76 4.24
N VAL A 37 2.22 7.38 3.40
CA VAL A 37 0.90 8.02 3.32
C VAL A 37 -0.01 7.48 4.42
N PHE A 38 -0.13 6.16 4.54
CA PHE A 38 -1.00 5.54 5.55
C PHE A 38 -0.59 4.11 5.87
N GLY A 39 -0.81 3.71 7.14
CA GLY A 39 -0.61 2.36 7.64
C GLY A 39 0.59 2.26 8.58
N ASN A 40 1.26 1.10 8.58
CA ASN A 40 2.47 0.81 9.36
C ASN A 40 2.29 0.68 10.88
N ASN A 41 1.08 0.95 11.41
CA ASN A 41 0.70 0.62 12.78
C ASN A 41 -0.81 0.32 12.89
N THR A 42 -1.34 -0.38 11.89
CA THR A 42 -2.76 -0.72 11.74
C THR A 42 -2.89 -2.21 11.49
N ARG A 43 -4.06 -2.79 11.77
CA ARG A 43 -4.32 -4.22 11.54
C ARG A 43 -4.52 -4.58 10.06
N ASN A 44 -4.76 -3.62 9.16
CA ASN A 44 -4.99 -3.91 7.76
C ASN A 44 -3.72 -3.75 6.92
N CYS A 45 -3.66 -4.51 5.82
CA CYS A 45 -2.80 -4.27 4.68
C CYS A 45 -3.63 -3.59 3.57
N TYR A 46 -2.98 -2.85 2.67
CA TYR A 46 -3.66 -1.99 1.71
C TYR A 46 -3.15 -2.20 0.29
N ALA A 47 -4.06 -2.37 -0.67
CA ALA A 47 -3.76 -2.48 -2.09
C ALA A 47 -4.57 -1.50 -2.94
N ASN A 48 -4.06 -1.22 -4.14
CA ASN A 48 -4.78 -0.45 -5.16
C ASN A 48 -5.28 0.92 -4.68
N GLY A 49 -4.52 1.60 -3.82
CA GLY A 49 -4.87 2.92 -3.30
C GLY A 49 -5.01 3.96 -4.42
N ARG A 50 -6.08 4.77 -4.36
CA ARG A 50 -6.34 5.91 -5.25
C ARG A 50 -6.97 7.06 -4.47
N GLU A 51 -6.65 8.29 -4.84
CA GLU A 51 -7.32 9.47 -4.28
C GLU A 51 -8.80 9.48 -4.68
N VAL A 52 -9.64 9.89 -3.73
CA VAL A 52 -11.05 10.13 -3.98
C VAL A 52 -11.20 11.58 -4.45
N PRO A 53 -11.82 11.82 -5.63
CA PRO A 53 -11.98 13.16 -6.17
C PRO A 53 -12.64 14.13 -5.19
N ASP A 54 -12.12 15.36 -5.14
CA ASP A 54 -12.62 16.47 -4.32
C ASP A 54 -12.65 16.19 -2.81
N THR A 55 -11.82 15.25 -2.32
CA THR A 55 -11.66 14.98 -0.88
C THR A 55 -10.18 14.85 -0.47
N GLY A 56 -9.95 14.61 0.81
CA GLY A 56 -8.64 14.20 1.35
C GLY A 56 -8.56 12.69 1.65
N GLU A 57 -9.42 11.90 1.03
CA GLU A 57 -9.54 10.46 1.28
C GLU A 57 -8.78 9.63 0.24
N ILE A 58 -8.28 8.46 0.67
CA ILE A 58 -7.78 7.42 -0.22
C ILE A 58 -8.78 6.25 -0.24
N CYS A 59 -9.19 5.81 -1.42
CA CYS A 59 -9.92 4.56 -1.59
C CYS A 59 -8.94 3.42 -1.89
N CYS A 60 -9.09 2.28 -1.23
CA CYS A 60 -8.22 1.13 -1.41
C CYS A 60 -8.96 -0.19 -1.13
N THR A 61 -8.34 -1.30 -1.49
CA THR A 61 -8.76 -2.62 -1.03
C THR A 61 -8.02 -2.94 0.26
N LEU A 62 -8.76 -3.31 1.32
CA LEU A 62 -8.15 -3.89 2.51
C LEU A 62 -7.83 -5.34 2.20
N ILE A 63 -6.56 -5.69 2.31
CA ILE A 63 -6.04 -7.02 2.00
C ILE A 63 -5.40 -7.63 3.25
N SER A 64 -5.06 -8.90 3.18
CA SER A 64 -4.17 -9.56 4.13
C SER A 64 -2.77 -9.73 3.54
N HIS A 65 -1.84 -10.26 4.32
CA HIS A 65 -0.47 -10.47 3.89
C HIS A 65 -0.31 -11.68 2.95
N GLY A 66 -0.88 -12.82 3.34
CA GLY A 66 -0.61 -14.10 2.67
C GLY A 66 -1.52 -14.47 1.50
N GLY A 67 -2.32 -13.54 1.00
CA GLY A 67 -3.40 -13.84 0.06
C GLY A 67 -3.38 -13.06 -1.23
N ASP A 68 -4.37 -13.34 -2.06
CA ASP A 68 -4.70 -12.48 -3.19
C ASP A 68 -5.11 -11.09 -2.70
N LEU A 69 -5.02 -10.08 -3.57
CA LEU A 69 -5.40 -8.70 -3.29
C LEU A 69 -6.93 -8.50 -3.19
N ASN A 70 -7.62 -9.45 -2.56
CA ASN A 70 -9.06 -9.54 -2.41
C ASN A 70 -9.45 -9.15 -0.98
N GLY A 71 -10.48 -8.33 -0.87
CA GLY A 71 -11.09 -7.99 0.42
C GLY A 71 -12.15 -6.91 0.28
N PRO A 72 -12.52 -6.21 1.35
CA PRO A 72 -13.44 -5.10 1.24
C PRO A 72 -12.80 -3.85 0.65
N ILE A 73 -13.63 -2.96 0.10
CA ILE A 73 -13.21 -1.60 -0.29
C ILE A 73 -13.36 -0.67 0.92
N ALA A 74 -12.33 0.13 1.17
CA ALA A 74 -12.32 1.10 2.25
C ALA A 74 -11.95 2.50 1.77
N LEU A 75 -12.44 3.49 2.50
CA LEU A 75 -12.02 4.88 2.45
C LEU A 75 -11.11 5.16 3.65
N ILE A 76 -10.03 5.89 3.43
CA ILE A 76 -9.04 6.29 4.44
C ILE A 76 -9.02 7.82 4.50
N ASP A 77 -9.46 8.38 5.62
CA ASP A 77 -9.39 9.83 5.89
C ASP A 77 -8.00 10.21 6.41
N LEU A 78 -7.17 10.81 5.56
CA LEU A 78 -5.79 11.19 5.90
C LEU A 78 -5.75 12.29 6.98
N GLY A 79 -6.82 13.05 7.19
CA GLY A 79 -6.92 14.09 8.21
C GLY A 79 -6.93 13.54 9.64
N LYS A 80 -7.28 12.26 9.83
CA LYS A 80 -7.28 11.59 11.15
C LYS A 80 -5.92 11.03 11.55
N GLY A 81 -4.92 11.15 10.68
CA GLY A 81 -3.53 10.77 10.93
C GLY A 81 -3.15 9.40 10.37
N ARG A 82 -1.91 9.33 9.86
CA ARG A 82 -1.39 8.19 9.06
C ARG A 82 -1.31 6.83 9.76
N PHE A 83 -1.44 6.81 11.09
CA PHE A 83 -1.33 5.61 11.93
C PHE A 83 -2.64 5.26 12.65
N ASN A 84 -3.74 5.98 12.36
CA ASN A 84 -4.96 5.88 13.12
C ASN A 84 -5.94 4.87 12.48
N PRO A 85 -6.28 3.75 13.14
CA PRO A 85 -7.28 2.81 12.63
C PRO A 85 -8.67 3.45 12.41
N GLU A 86 -9.02 4.49 13.17
CA GLU A 86 -10.31 5.21 13.02
C GLU A 86 -10.38 6.09 11.75
N ALA A 87 -9.26 6.21 11.03
CA ALA A 87 -9.23 6.79 9.69
C ALA A 87 -9.89 5.89 8.64
N ILE A 88 -10.02 4.58 8.92
CA ILE A 88 -10.44 3.57 7.97
C ILE A 88 -11.95 3.35 8.08
N THR A 89 -12.66 3.48 6.97
CA THR A 89 -14.08 3.15 6.84
C THR A 89 -14.27 2.09 5.76
N ASN A 90 -14.70 0.89 6.13
CA ASN A 90 -15.10 -0.14 5.19
C ASN A 90 -16.47 0.22 4.58
N ILE A 91 -16.51 0.51 3.28
CA ILE A 91 -17.74 0.88 2.55
C ILE A 91 -18.46 -0.32 1.91
N THR A 92 -17.89 -1.52 2.05
CA THR A 92 -18.49 -2.82 1.67
C THR A 92 -18.52 -3.74 2.90
N PRO A 93 -19.31 -3.40 3.94
CA PRO A 93 -19.23 -4.04 5.26
C PRO A 93 -19.72 -5.50 5.29
N ASP A 94 -20.39 -5.96 4.24
CA ASP A 94 -20.74 -7.38 4.04
C ASP A 94 -19.50 -8.26 3.87
N VAL A 95 -18.35 -7.68 3.49
CA VAL A 95 -17.07 -8.37 3.41
C VAL A 95 -16.19 -7.91 4.57
N GLN A 96 -15.86 -8.87 5.45
CA GLN A 96 -14.98 -8.60 6.59
C GLN A 96 -13.52 -8.51 6.13
N PRO A 97 -12.70 -7.61 6.69
CA PRO A 97 -11.26 -7.61 6.45
C PRO A 97 -10.64 -8.92 6.96
N HIS A 98 -9.71 -9.47 6.20
CA HIS A 98 -8.89 -10.61 6.60
C HIS A 98 -7.49 -10.15 7.02
N TYR A 99 -6.79 -11.00 7.79
CA TYR A 99 -5.51 -10.66 8.42
C TYR A 99 -4.50 -11.81 8.29
N HIS A 100 -3.21 -11.49 8.45
CA HIS A 100 -2.11 -12.47 8.38
C HIS A 100 -2.15 -13.30 7.09
N MET A 101 -2.20 -14.63 7.22
CA MET A 101 -2.27 -15.61 6.13
C MET A 101 -3.71 -16.04 5.77
N SER A 102 -4.74 -15.28 6.20
CA SER A 102 -6.14 -15.51 5.82
C SER A 102 -6.54 -14.52 4.74
N TRP A 103 -7.31 -14.90 3.71
CA TRP A 103 -7.81 -13.97 2.70
C TRP A 103 -9.18 -14.39 2.15
N ALA A 104 -9.90 -13.42 1.58
CA ALA A 104 -11.17 -13.66 0.93
C ALA A 104 -10.95 -14.33 -0.43
N ARG A 105 -11.44 -15.57 -0.58
CA ARG A 105 -11.34 -16.35 -1.83
C ARG A 105 -12.56 -16.18 -2.74
N SER A 106 -13.69 -15.82 -2.14
CA SER A 106 -14.97 -15.57 -2.76
C SER A 106 -15.65 -14.41 -2.04
N GLU A 107 -16.74 -13.87 -2.60
CA GLU A 107 -17.51 -12.81 -1.95
C GLU A 107 -16.62 -11.62 -1.57
N CYS A 108 -15.86 -11.11 -2.54
CA CYS A 108 -14.79 -10.14 -2.31
C CYS A 108 -14.76 -9.03 -3.35
N PHE A 109 -14.02 -7.97 -3.05
CA PHE A 109 -13.81 -6.82 -3.92
C PHE A 109 -12.31 -6.59 -4.17
N ARG A 110 -12.02 -5.83 -5.23
CA ARG A 110 -10.67 -5.37 -5.58
C ARG A 110 -10.70 -4.25 -6.63
N ASP A 111 -9.53 -3.72 -6.93
CA ASP A 111 -9.26 -2.75 -8.00
C ASP A 111 -10.20 -1.51 -7.98
N PRO A 112 -10.37 -0.80 -6.84
CA PRO A 112 -11.25 0.35 -6.77
C PRO A 112 -10.76 1.51 -7.63
N VAL A 113 -11.70 2.19 -8.28
CA VAL A 113 -11.52 3.39 -9.09
C VAL A 113 -12.58 4.41 -8.70
N PRO A 114 -12.28 5.31 -7.74
CA PRO A 114 -13.17 6.42 -7.41
C PRO A 114 -13.44 7.28 -8.64
N VAL A 115 -14.72 7.51 -8.96
CA VAL A 115 -15.13 8.38 -10.08
C VAL A 115 -15.71 9.70 -9.58
N SER A 116 -16.10 9.76 -8.31
CA SER A 116 -16.52 10.96 -7.59
C SER A 116 -16.30 10.74 -6.09
N ARG A 117 -16.69 11.71 -5.26
CA ARG A 117 -16.75 11.53 -3.81
C ARG A 117 -17.50 10.27 -3.41
N ASP A 118 -18.68 10.02 -3.98
CA ASP A 118 -19.60 9.01 -3.45
C ASP A 118 -19.59 7.70 -4.23
N TYR A 119 -19.11 7.70 -5.47
CA TYR A 119 -19.15 6.53 -6.36
C TYR A 119 -17.77 5.99 -6.71
N VAL A 120 -17.64 4.67 -6.65
CA VAL A 120 -16.41 3.92 -6.93
C VAL A 120 -16.73 2.79 -7.90
N LEU A 121 -15.99 2.68 -9.00
CA LEU A 121 -15.99 1.48 -9.81
C LEU A 121 -15.09 0.43 -9.16
N CYS A 122 -15.45 -0.84 -9.19
CA CYS A 122 -14.60 -1.90 -8.66
C CYS A 122 -14.84 -3.23 -9.38
N SER A 123 -13.92 -4.15 -9.19
CA SER A 123 -14.16 -5.57 -9.47
C SER A 123 -14.79 -6.20 -8.23
N HIS A 124 -15.92 -6.87 -8.38
CA HIS A 124 -16.57 -7.61 -7.29
C HIS A 124 -16.91 -9.03 -7.72
N ALA A 125 -16.55 -10.00 -6.90
CA ALA A 125 -16.95 -11.39 -7.05
C ALA A 125 -18.01 -11.69 -5.99
N PRO A 126 -19.32 -11.68 -6.32
CA PRO A 126 -20.38 -12.05 -5.36
C PRO A 126 -20.36 -13.55 -5.01
N ARG A 127 -19.60 -14.36 -5.77
CA ARG A 127 -19.18 -15.73 -5.44
C ARG A 127 -17.71 -15.89 -5.81
N ASP A 128 -17.40 -16.68 -6.83
CA ASP A 128 -16.05 -17.05 -7.27
C ASP A 128 -15.62 -16.36 -8.58
N ARG A 129 -16.46 -15.49 -9.15
CA ARG A 129 -16.22 -14.83 -10.43
C ARG A 129 -16.40 -13.33 -10.35
N PHE A 130 -15.37 -12.60 -10.79
CA PHE A 130 -15.40 -11.14 -10.83
C PHE A 130 -16.25 -10.59 -11.98
N GLY A 131 -17.07 -9.59 -11.65
CA GLY A 131 -17.67 -8.66 -12.60
C GLY A 131 -17.28 -7.22 -12.27
N LEU A 132 -17.65 -6.31 -13.15
CA LEU A 132 -17.49 -4.87 -12.97
C LEU A 132 -18.75 -4.30 -12.31
N TYR A 133 -18.55 -3.54 -11.24
CA TYR A 133 -19.63 -2.93 -10.46
C TYR A 133 -19.35 -1.44 -10.27
N VAL A 134 -20.42 -0.68 -10.05
CA VAL A 134 -20.35 0.60 -9.34
C VAL A 134 -20.90 0.37 -7.94
N ILE A 135 -20.15 0.84 -6.95
CA ILE A 135 -20.58 0.89 -5.55
C ILE A 135 -20.65 2.35 -5.10
N ASP A 136 -21.39 2.60 -4.03
CA ASP A 136 -21.34 3.88 -3.34
C ASP A 136 -20.80 3.74 -1.91
N ARG A 137 -20.46 4.89 -1.32
CA ARG A 137 -19.97 4.95 0.08
C ARG A 137 -21.01 4.56 1.14
N PHE A 138 -22.26 4.35 0.75
CA PHE A 138 -23.38 4.01 1.65
C PHE A 138 -23.71 2.51 1.64
N GLY A 139 -22.99 1.71 0.83
CA GLY A 139 -23.13 0.26 0.75
C GLY A 139 -24.01 -0.24 -0.39
N ASN A 140 -24.52 0.63 -1.26
CA ASN A 140 -25.26 0.20 -2.44
C ASN A 140 -24.29 -0.28 -3.54
N ARG A 141 -24.77 -1.18 -4.41
CA ARG A 141 -24.02 -1.68 -5.56
C ARG A 141 -24.94 -1.93 -6.74
N GLU A 142 -24.44 -1.66 -7.93
CA GLU A 142 -25.07 -1.97 -9.21
C GLU A 142 -24.07 -2.72 -10.10
N VAL A 143 -24.54 -3.78 -10.77
CA VAL A 143 -23.69 -4.52 -11.72
C VAL A 143 -23.63 -3.76 -13.04
N LEU A 144 -22.42 -3.55 -13.55
CA LEU A 144 -22.21 -2.93 -14.86
C LEU A 144 -21.98 -4.00 -15.93
N HIS A 145 -21.17 -5.00 -15.60
CA HIS A 145 -20.85 -6.08 -16.52
C HIS A 145 -20.47 -7.35 -15.75
N LEU A 146 -21.03 -8.47 -16.17
CA LEU A 146 -20.66 -9.79 -15.67
C LEU A 146 -20.69 -10.78 -16.84
N ASP A 147 -19.55 -11.41 -17.09
CA ASP A 147 -19.42 -12.47 -18.09
C ASP A 147 -19.42 -13.83 -17.38
N PRO A 148 -20.25 -14.81 -17.81
CA PRO A 148 -20.29 -16.12 -17.16
C PRO A 148 -19.09 -17.03 -17.53
N ALA A 149 -18.39 -16.74 -18.62
CA ALA A 149 -17.26 -17.52 -19.13
C ALA A 149 -15.91 -17.01 -18.62
N ILE A 150 -15.73 -15.70 -18.45
CA ILE A 150 -14.47 -15.09 -17.95
C ILE A 150 -14.68 -14.18 -16.74
N GLY A 151 -13.62 -13.90 -15.97
CA GLY A 151 -13.65 -12.87 -14.93
C GLY A 151 -13.35 -11.50 -15.52
N SER A 152 -14.12 -10.48 -15.13
CA SER A 152 -13.92 -9.09 -15.54
C SER A 152 -13.40 -8.26 -14.37
N MET A 153 -12.19 -7.71 -14.50
CA MET A 153 -11.49 -7.00 -13.43
C MET A 153 -10.83 -5.71 -13.95
N CYS A 154 -10.26 -4.90 -13.05
CA CYS A 154 -9.53 -3.67 -13.35
C CYS A 154 -10.36 -2.65 -14.17
N PRO A 155 -11.53 -2.21 -13.67
CA PRO A 155 -12.33 -1.21 -14.38
C PRO A 155 -11.48 0.03 -14.66
N THR A 156 -11.47 0.48 -15.91
CA THR A 156 -10.70 1.64 -16.34
C THR A 156 -11.61 2.55 -17.18
N PRO A 157 -12.07 3.68 -16.62
CA PRO A 157 -12.85 4.65 -17.39
C PRO A 157 -12.08 5.15 -18.61
N LEU A 158 -12.73 5.16 -19.77
CA LEU A 158 -12.21 5.84 -20.95
C LEU A 158 -12.64 7.31 -20.90
N CYS A 159 -11.80 8.16 -20.33
CA CYS A 159 -12.01 9.61 -20.26
C CYS A 159 -10.71 10.39 -20.49
N ALA A 160 -10.84 11.69 -20.77
CA ALA A 160 -9.69 12.58 -20.75
C ALA A 160 -9.19 12.73 -19.31
N VAL A 161 -7.89 12.55 -19.08
CA VAL A 161 -7.25 12.71 -17.78
C VAL A 161 -6.29 13.89 -17.88
N ALA A 162 -6.43 14.85 -16.96
CA ALA A 162 -5.44 15.91 -16.81
C ALA A 162 -4.10 15.28 -16.35
N PRO A 163 -2.96 15.69 -16.91
CA PRO A 163 -1.67 15.31 -16.36
C PRO A 163 -1.58 15.75 -14.90
N ALA A 164 -1.03 14.89 -14.04
CA ALA A 164 -0.75 15.27 -12.66
C ALA A 164 0.22 16.46 -12.62
N ALA A 165 0.19 17.24 -11.53
CA ALA A 165 1.10 18.36 -11.37
C ALA A 165 2.56 17.92 -11.55
N ALA A 166 3.36 18.68 -12.29
CA ALA A 166 4.77 18.39 -12.41
C ALA A 166 5.44 18.63 -11.05
N VAL A 167 5.97 17.56 -10.44
CA VAL A 167 6.89 17.72 -9.31
C VAL A 167 8.25 18.08 -9.90
N GLY A 168 8.76 19.26 -9.57
CA GLY A 168 10.08 19.69 -10.02
C GLY A 168 11.13 18.65 -9.63
N ALA A 169 11.91 18.19 -10.61
CA ALA A 169 13.05 17.35 -10.34
C ALA A 169 14.05 18.13 -9.47
N VAL A 170 14.65 17.46 -8.50
CA VAL A 170 15.80 18.05 -7.80
C VAL A 170 16.97 17.98 -8.78
N GLU A 171 17.27 19.09 -9.45
CA GLU A 171 18.53 19.22 -10.19
C GLU A 171 19.67 19.20 -9.17
N LEU A 172 20.42 18.11 -9.15
CA LEU A 172 21.69 18.06 -8.45
C LEU A 172 22.69 18.85 -9.29
N GLU A 173 23.11 20.03 -8.83
CA GLU A 173 24.08 20.92 -9.51
C GLU A 173 25.36 20.19 -9.98
N ASN A 174 25.73 19.08 -9.32
CA ASN A 174 26.93 18.30 -9.61
C ASN A 174 26.65 16.85 -10.06
N GLY A 175 25.42 16.52 -10.48
CA GLY A 175 25.02 15.16 -10.80
C GLY A 175 24.81 14.25 -9.57
N PRO A 176 24.51 12.96 -9.77
CA PRO A 176 24.33 12.03 -8.65
C PRO A 176 25.63 11.89 -7.85
N ALA A 177 25.60 12.28 -6.58
CA ALA A 177 26.71 12.09 -5.67
C ALA A 177 26.74 10.65 -5.14
N ASP A 178 27.94 10.11 -4.91
CA ASP A 178 28.12 8.79 -4.28
C ASP A 178 27.62 8.76 -2.82
N GLU A 179 27.47 9.94 -2.20
CA GLU A 179 27.05 10.10 -0.81
C GLU A 179 25.84 11.04 -0.69
N GLY A 180 24.92 10.70 0.21
CA GLY A 180 23.79 11.52 0.61
C GLY A 180 23.89 11.99 2.06
N ARG A 181 23.20 13.08 2.39
CA ARG A 181 23.10 13.58 3.78
C ARG A 181 21.66 13.50 4.26
N PHE A 182 21.48 12.91 5.44
CA PHE A 182 20.21 12.87 6.16
C PHE A 182 20.32 13.66 7.46
N THR A 183 19.19 14.18 7.95
CA THR A 183 19.12 14.87 9.25
C THR A 183 17.91 14.37 10.02
N VAL A 184 18.11 14.02 11.28
CA VAL A 184 17.03 13.60 12.19
C VAL A 184 16.80 14.73 13.19
N ALA A 185 15.61 15.33 13.15
CA ALA A 185 15.28 16.48 13.99
C ALA A 185 15.04 16.10 15.46
N ASP A 186 14.36 14.97 15.72
CA ASP A 186 14.09 14.48 17.07
C ASP A 186 14.15 12.95 17.11
N VAL A 187 15.21 12.41 17.72
CA VAL A 187 15.46 10.96 17.84
C VAL A 187 14.55 10.28 18.87
N TYR A 188 13.80 11.04 19.67
CA TYR A 188 12.96 10.48 20.74
C TYR A 188 11.50 10.24 20.32
N ARG A 189 11.07 10.73 19.14
CA ARG A 189 9.71 10.52 18.65
C ARG A 189 9.43 9.02 18.45
N GLY A 190 8.41 8.53 19.14
CA GLY A 190 7.99 7.11 19.11
C GLY A 190 8.72 6.20 20.09
N LEU A 191 9.72 6.70 20.84
CA LEU A 191 10.45 5.93 21.87
C LEU A 191 10.01 6.27 23.29
N GLU A 192 9.29 7.37 23.48
CA GLU A 192 8.74 7.78 24.77
C GLU A 192 7.53 6.90 25.16
N PRO A 193 7.32 6.60 26.45
CA PRO A 193 8.14 7.04 27.59
C PRO A 193 9.34 6.11 27.87
N ALA A 194 9.50 5.02 27.11
CA ALA A 194 10.47 3.97 27.39
C ALA A 194 11.93 4.46 27.36
N VAL A 195 12.24 5.41 26.48
CA VAL A 195 13.59 6.01 26.35
C VAL A 195 13.57 7.46 26.82
N ARG A 196 14.30 7.75 27.90
CA ARG A 196 14.42 9.12 28.43
C ARG A 196 15.23 10.02 27.49
N ARG A 197 14.80 11.27 27.36
CA ARG A 197 15.57 12.31 26.65
C ARG A 197 16.97 12.47 27.24
N GLY A 198 17.96 12.67 26.37
CA GLY A 198 19.38 12.69 26.70
C GLY A 198 20.06 11.32 26.77
N ALA A 199 19.31 10.20 26.78
CA ALA A 199 19.88 8.85 26.86
C ALA A 199 20.52 8.39 25.53
N VAL A 200 19.91 8.71 24.39
CA VAL A 200 20.48 8.39 23.07
C VAL A 200 21.78 9.18 22.84
N LYS A 201 22.88 8.48 22.55
CA LYS A 201 24.21 9.06 22.29
C LYS A 201 24.72 8.88 20.87
N TYR A 202 24.25 7.84 20.19
CA TYR A 202 24.69 7.46 18.84
C TYR A 202 23.50 6.95 18.04
N ILE A 203 23.59 7.12 16.72
CA ILE A 203 22.68 6.49 15.75
C ILE A 203 23.50 5.48 14.97
N ARG A 204 23.03 4.23 14.90
CA ARG A 204 23.62 3.21 14.03
C ARG A 204 22.98 3.33 12.65
N VAL A 205 23.82 3.41 11.62
CA VAL A 205 23.38 3.32 10.22
C VAL A 205 23.71 1.91 9.75
N CYS A 206 22.69 1.18 9.31
CA CYS A 206 22.82 -0.16 8.73
C CYS A 206 22.42 -0.10 7.25
N GLN A 207 23.10 -0.88 6.42
CA GLN A 207 22.74 -1.08 5.02
C GLN A 207 22.29 -2.51 4.84
N GLU A 208 21.09 -2.69 4.28
CA GLU A 208 20.69 -3.99 3.75
C GLU A 208 21.46 -4.25 2.45
N VAL A 209 22.18 -5.36 2.41
CA VAL A 209 22.94 -5.79 1.24
C VAL A 209 22.12 -6.77 0.43
N ARG A 210 22.30 -6.77 -0.89
CA ARG A 210 21.60 -7.69 -1.78
C ARG A 210 21.87 -9.14 -1.36
N ALA A 211 20.80 -9.92 -1.23
CA ALA A 211 20.90 -11.36 -1.10
C ALA A 211 21.23 -11.97 -2.46
N ASP A 212 22.51 -12.28 -2.69
CA ASP A 212 22.95 -12.92 -3.93
C ASP A 212 22.57 -14.40 -3.95
N LEU A 213 22.01 -14.86 -5.07
CA LEU A 213 21.76 -16.28 -5.28
C LEU A 213 23.10 -17.03 -5.39
N ALA A 214 23.29 -18.05 -4.56
CA ALA A 214 24.50 -18.87 -4.59
C ALA A 214 24.54 -19.73 -5.85
N ARG A 215 25.54 -19.54 -6.72
CA ARG A 215 25.73 -20.37 -7.91
C ARG A 215 26.43 -21.68 -7.55
N LEU A 216 25.87 -22.80 -7.99
CA LEU A 216 26.37 -24.15 -7.78
C LEU A 216 27.39 -24.54 -8.88
N PRO A 217 28.26 -25.55 -8.63
CA PRO A 217 29.26 -26.00 -9.62
C PRO A 217 28.68 -26.47 -10.95
N ASN A 218 27.43 -26.95 -10.96
CA ASN A 218 26.72 -27.37 -12.16
C ASN A 218 26.15 -26.18 -12.96
N GLY A 219 26.35 -24.94 -12.51
CA GLY A 219 25.89 -23.72 -13.16
C GLY A 219 24.50 -23.24 -12.73
N GLU A 220 23.75 -24.05 -11.97
CA GLU A 220 22.45 -23.69 -11.41
C GLU A 220 22.59 -22.75 -10.21
N TYR A 221 21.49 -22.14 -9.78
CA TYR A 221 21.43 -21.39 -8.53
C TYR A 221 20.81 -22.25 -7.43
N ARG A 222 21.30 -22.07 -6.21
CA ARG A 222 20.76 -22.73 -5.03
C ARG A 222 19.29 -22.36 -4.88
N SER A 223 18.44 -23.38 -4.76
CA SER A 223 16.98 -23.23 -4.71
C SER A 223 16.45 -22.71 -3.38
N ASP A 224 17.21 -22.88 -2.30
CA ASP A 224 16.83 -22.47 -0.95
C ASP A 224 18.06 -22.07 -0.13
N HIS A 225 17.85 -21.32 0.95
CA HIS A 225 18.91 -21.02 1.90
C HIS A 225 19.27 -22.28 2.71
N GLU A 226 20.48 -22.33 3.27
CA GLU A 226 20.76 -23.35 4.30
C GLU A 226 19.73 -23.18 5.42
N PRO A 227 19.25 -24.28 6.03
CA PRO A 227 18.35 -24.20 7.16
C PRO A 227 18.93 -23.24 8.21
N PHE A 228 18.15 -22.23 8.56
CA PHE A 228 18.52 -21.33 9.64
C PHE A 228 18.66 -22.18 10.91
N GLN A 229 19.87 -22.23 11.47
CA GLN A 229 20.07 -22.91 12.74
C GLN A 229 19.59 -21.95 13.82
N ASP A 230 18.48 -22.29 14.50
CA ASP A 230 18.12 -21.61 15.74
C ASP A 230 19.24 -21.86 16.77
N PHE A 231 20.02 -20.83 17.07
CA PHE A 231 20.98 -20.82 18.18
C PHE A 231 20.43 -20.03 19.37
#